data_AF-J4CD17-F1
#
_entry.id   AF-J4CD17-F1
#
_cell.length_a   1.000
_cell.length_b   1.000
_cell.length_c   1.000
_cell.angle_alpha   90.00
_cell.angle_beta   90.00
_cell.angle_gamma   90.00
#
_symmetry.space_group_name_H-M   'P 1'
#
loop_
_entity.id
_entity.type
_entity.pdbx_description
1 polymer ?
#
loop_
_entity_poly.entity_id
_entity_poly.type
_entity_poly.pdbx_seq_one_letter_code
_entity_poly.pdbx_strand_id
1 'polypeptide(L)'
;MAPQTKTRAFKAPTIKIGRPGYRITKMRDPVTKQPALLFEIEFPEIQGAPKYRFMSAFEQKMEIPPDPNYQFLLFAADPYETIGFKVPNLEIDNGPNKLYTYFDEKRKLFIFQVHFKLNKTVKPLPGLPQRPTKFDHVGPGPQL
;
A
#
# COMPACT_ATOMS: atom_id res chain seq x y z
N MET A 1 27.94 7.61 -24.87
CA MET A 1 27.13 8.10 -23.73
C MET A 1 27.57 7.35 -22.49
N ALA A 2 28.22 8.01 -21.54
CA ALA A 2 28.68 7.37 -20.31
C ALA A 2 27.51 7.15 -19.32
N PRO A 3 27.44 6.02 -18.60
CA PRO A 3 26.43 5.79 -17.58
C PRO A 3 26.74 6.63 -16.33
N GLN A 4 25.82 7.52 -15.94
CA GLN A 4 25.94 8.29 -14.69
C GLN A 4 25.49 7.42 -13.51
N THR A 5 26.45 7.04 -12.65
CA THR A 5 26.17 6.40 -11.37
C THR A 5 25.57 7.41 -10.39
N LYS A 6 24.28 7.25 -10.06
CA LYS A 6 23.61 8.05 -9.02
C LYS A 6 24.13 7.60 -7.65
N THR A 7 25.06 8.35 -7.06
CA THR A 7 25.48 8.18 -5.67
C THR A 7 24.27 8.31 -4.76
N ARG A 8 23.85 7.21 -4.12
CA ARG A 8 22.79 7.24 -3.10
C ARG A 8 23.33 7.98 -1.88
N ALA A 9 22.81 9.18 -1.62
CA ALA A 9 23.09 9.89 -0.38
C ALA A 9 22.61 9.06 0.82
N PHE A 10 23.52 8.69 1.71
CA PHE A 10 23.20 8.06 2.98
C PHE A 10 22.62 9.12 3.92
N LYS A 11 21.31 9.03 4.21
CA LYS A 11 20.70 9.83 5.28
C LYS A 11 21.17 9.28 6.62
N ALA A 12 21.68 10.14 7.50
CA ALA A 12 22.00 9.78 8.87
C ALA A 12 20.75 9.18 9.57
N PRO A 13 20.92 8.17 10.45
CA PRO A 13 19.80 7.54 11.14
C PRO A 13 19.10 8.56 12.04
N THR A 14 17.88 8.93 11.67
CA THR A 14 17.01 9.78 12.51
C THR A 14 16.52 8.97 13.70
N ILE A 15 16.76 9.45 14.92
CA ILE A 15 16.26 8.85 16.16
C ILE A 15 14.73 8.83 16.11
N LYS A 16 14.13 7.64 16.34
CA LYS A 16 12.68 7.49 16.34
C LYS A 16 12.09 7.94 17.67
N ILE A 17 11.06 8.78 17.64
CA ILE A 17 10.45 9.38 18.84
C ILE A 17 9.22 8.62 19.35
N GLY A 18 8.88 7.49 18.71
CA GLY A 18 7.74 6.65 19.06
C GLY A 18 6.57 6.75 18.07
N ARG A 19 5.37 6.36 18.53
CA ARG A 19 4.16 6.27 17.71
C ARG A 19 3.36 7.58 17.75
N PRO A 20 2.80 8.02 16.61
CA PRO A 20 1.93 9.19 16.56
C PRO A 20 0.56 8.92 17.19
N GLY A 21 -0.15 10.00 17.55
CA GLY A 21 -1.56 9.94 17.92
C GLY A 21 -2.44 9.74 16.70
N TYR A 22 -3.55 9.00 16.83
CA TYR A 22 -4.47 8.78 15.71
C TYR A 22 -5.93 8.60 16.14
N ARG A 23 -6.85 8.96 15.25
CA ARG A 23 -8.28 8.68 15.33
C ARG A 23 -8.74 8.00 14.03
N ILE A 24 -9.60 6.99 14.18
CA ILE A 24 -10.19 6.24 13.06
C ILE A 24 -11.69 6.35 13.13
N THR A 25 -12.31 6.79 12.04
CA THR A 25 -13.77 6.84 11.91
C THR A 25 -14.21 5.90 10.80
N LYS A 26 -15.09 4.96 11.16
CA LYS A 26 -15.78 4.11 10.18
C LYS A 26 -16.94 4.90 9.59
N MET A 27 -16.97 5.02 8.27
CA MET A 27 -17.98 5.78 7.55
C MET A 27 -18.63 4.90 6.50
N ARG A 28 -19.80 5.35 6.03
CA ARG A 28 -20.50 4.74 4.91
C ARG A 28 -21.05 5.85 4.03
N ASP A 29 -20.76 5.77 2.73
CA ASP A 29 -21.32 6.71 1.76
C ASP A 29 -22.86 6.63 1.81
N PRO A 30 -23.57 7.74 2.01
CA PRO A 30 -25.02 7.72 2.19
C PRO A 30 -25.76 7.25 0.94
N VAL A 31 -25.20 7.52 -0.25
CA VAL A 31 -25.78 7.22 -1.56
C VAL A 31 -25.34 5.85 -2.05
N THR A 32 -24.03 5.63 -2.18
CA THR A 32 -23.49 4.38 -2.75
C THR A 32 -23.45 3.23 -1.75
N LYS A 33 -23.65 3.53 -0.46
CA LYS A 33 -23.53 2.57 0.65
C LYS A 33 -22.16 1.91 0.77
N GLN A 34 -21.14 2.45 0.11
CA GLN A 34 -19.77 1.96 0.17
C GLN A 34 -19.18 2.18 1.58
N PRO A 35 -18.50 1.18 2.16
CA PRO A 35 -17.78 1.37 3.40
C PRO A 35 -16.55 2.24 3.16
N ALA A 36 -16.25 3.10 4.13
CA ALA A 36 -15.11 4.00 4.08
C ALA A 36 -14.43 4.09 5.45
N LEU A 37 -13.15 4.42 5.44
CA LEU A 37 -12.37 4.70 6.64
C LEU A 37 -11.75 6.09 6.53
N LEU A 38 -11.91 6.88 7.58
CA LEU A 38 -11.23 8.15 7.77
C LEU A 38 -10.17 7.98 8.86
N PHE A 39 -8.94 8.35 8.55
CA PHE A 39 -7.81 8.38 9.46
C PHE A 39 -7.40 9.83 9.67
N GLU A 40 -7.27 10.19 10.93
CA GLU A 40 -6.75 11.48 11.36
C GLU A 40 -5.55 11.19 12.24
N ILE A 41 -4.35 11.52 11.76
CA ILE A 41 -3.09 11.16 12.42
C ILE A 41 -2.34 12.45 12.75
N GLU A 42 -2.00 12.61 14.01
CA GLU A 42 -1.30 13.78 14.53
C GLU A 42 0.20 13.51 14.58
N PHE A 43 0.97 14.37 13.91
CA PHE A 43 2.42 14.29 13.86
C PHE A 43 3.10 15.60 14.29
N PRO A 44 2.97 16.05 15.57
CA PRO A 44 3.50 17.33 16.05
C PRO A 44 4.94 17.66 15.62
N GLU A 45 5.84 16.67 15.59
CA GLU A 45 7.29 16.84 15.34
C GLU A 45 7.75 16.30 13.97
N ILE A 46 6.84 16.16 12.99
CA ILE A 46 7.20 15.62 11.67
C ILE A 46 8.20 16.50 10.90
N GLN A 47 9.14 15.82 10.25
CA GLN A 47 10.05 16.37 9.26
C GLN A 47 9.60 15.98 7.86
N GLY A 48 9.09 16.95 7.10
CA GLY A 48 8.56 16.74 5.75
C GLY A 48 7.09 16.31 5.75
N ALA A 49 6.70 15.54 4.73
CA ALA A 49 5.32 15.12 4.51
C ALA A 49 5.11 13.64 4.87
N PRO A 50 3.97 13.29 5.48
CA PRO A 50 3.63 11.91 5.77
C PRO A 50 3.37 11.12 4.47
N LYS A 51 3.67 9.83 4.51
CA LYS A 51 3.48 8.90 3.40
C LYS A 51 2.57 7.77 3.84
N TYR A 52 1.84 7.21 2.89
CA TYR A 52 1.02 6.03 3.12
C TYR A 52 1.32 4.94 2.10
N ARG A 53 1.06 3.69 2.48
CA ARG A 53 1.18 2.54 1.58
C ARG A 53 0.21 1.43 1.99
N PHE A 54 -0.39 0.76 1.01
CA PHE A 54 -1.07 -0.52 1.22
C PHE A 54 -0.07 -1.67 1.10
N MET A 55 -0.14 -2.61 2.02
CA MET A 55 0.73 -3.78 2.11
C MET A 55 -0.12 -5.03 2.24
N SER A 56 0.24 -6.08 1.49
CA SER A 56 -0.48 -7.35 1.57
C SER A 56 -0.18 -8.09 2.88
N ALA A 57 -1.07 -8.99 3.31
CA ALA A 57 -0.84 -9.82 4.50
C ALA A 57 0.37 -10.77 4.34
N PHE A 58 0.81 -11.10 3.12
CA PHE A 58 1.97 -11.96 2.88
C PHE A 58 3.31 -11.23 3.02
N GLU A 59 3.32 -9.90 2.99
CA GLU A 59 4.55 -9.10 3.15
C GLU A 59 4.95 -8.92 4.62
N GLN A 60 4.03 -9.11 5.57
CA GLN A 60 4.33 -8.98 7.00
C GLN A 60 4.99 -10.25 7.57
N LYS A 61 5.74 -10.08 8.66
CA LYS A 61 6.50 -11.15 9.34
C LYS A 61 6.01 -11.49 10.76
N MET A 62 4.96 -10.83 11.24
CA MET A 62 4.43 -10.91 12.59
C MET A 62 3.39 -12.02 12.79
N GLU A 63 2.38 -12.12 11.91
CA GLU A 63 1.35 -13.18 11.95
C GLU A 63 1.74 -14.33 11.01
N ILE A 64 2.00 -15.52 11.57
CA ILE A 64 2.26 -16.76 10.83
C ILE A 64 1.22 -17.80 11.28
N PRO A 65 0.33 -18.30 10.40
CA PRO A 65 0.24 -18.02 8.96
C PRO A 65 -0.40 -16.65 8.62
N PRO A 66 0.00 -15.99 7.52
CA PRO A 66 -0.67 -14.79 7.02
C PRO A 66 -2.16 -15.02 6.71
N ASP A 67 -3.03 -14.13 7.16
CA ASP A 67 -4.46 -14.17 6.81
C ASP A 67 -4.74 -13.36 5.52
N PRO A 68 -5.11 -14.01 4.40
CA PRO A 68 -5.37 -13.35 3.13
C PRO A 68 -6.65 -12.48 3.12
N ASN A 69 -7.50 -12.59 4.13
CA ASN A 69 -8.72 -11.77 4.25
C ASN A 69 -8.44 -10.34 4.68
N TYR A 70 -7.20 -10.04 5.08
CA TYR A 70 -6.78 -8.73 5.51
C TYR A 70 -5.64 -8.18 4.67
N GLN A 71 -5.51 -6.87 4.70
CA GLN A 71 -4.37 -6.11 4.19
C GLN A 71 -4.00 -5.06 5.26
N PHE A 72 -2.85 -4.43 5.11
CA PHE A 72 -2.38 -3.43 6.06
C PHE A 72 -2.24 -2.08 5.38
N LEU A 73 -2.80 -1.04 6.00
CA LEU A 73 -2.58 0.35 5.60
C LEU A 73 -1.52 0.96 6.51
N LEU A 74 -0.38 1.31 5.93
CA LEU A 74 0.77 1.84 6.63
C LEU A 74 0.84 3.34 6.47
N PHE A 75 1.22 4.03 7.54
CA PHE A 75 1.56 5.45 7.55
C PHE A 75 2.96 5.64 8.10
N ALA A 76 3.78 6.37 7.36
CA ALA A 76 5.18 6.63 7.68
C ALA A 76 5.45 8.13 7.65
N ALA A 77 6.07 8.62 8.71
CA ALA A 77 6.51 10.01 8.87
C ALA A 77 7.79 9.99 9.70
N ASP A 78 8.85 10.69 9.29
CA ASP A 78 10.03 10.86 10.14
C ASP A 78 9.80 12.03 11.11
N PRO A 79 10.18 11.94 12.39
CA PRO A 79 10.92 10.86 13.07
C PRO A 79 10.02 9.80 13.74
N TYR A 80 8.74 9.72 13.39
CA TYR A 80 7.83 8.74 13.99
C TYR A 80 8.10 7.31 13.50
N GLU A 81 7.67 6.35 14.30
CA GLU A 81 7.56 4.96 13.89
C GLU A 81 6.45 4.80 12.83
N THR A 82 6.66 3.86 11.90
CA THR A 82 5.62 3.50 10.94
C THR A 82 4.51 2.76 11.65
N ILE A 83 3.28 3.26 11.54
CA ILE A 83 2.09 2.60 12.06
C ILE A 83 1.39 1.83 10.94
N GLY A 84 0.78 0.70 11.27
CA GLY A 84 0.05 -0.14 10.33
C GLY A 84 -1.31 -0.51 10.89
N PHE A 85 -2.36 -0.36 10.09
CA PHE A 85 -3.73 -0.71 10.44
C PHE A 85 -4.17 -1.93 9.65
N LYS A 86 -4.61 -2.98 10.36
CA LYS A 86 -5.23 -4.16 9.76
C LYS A 86 -6.61 -3.78 9.23
N VAL A 87 -6.80 -3.85 7.94
CA VAL A 87 -8.06 -3.53 7.25
C VAL A 87 -8.51 -4.71 6.41
N PRO A 88 -9.82 -4.89 6.17
CA PRO A 88 -10.32 -5.94 5.29
C PRO A 88 -9.67 -5.83 3.91
N ASN A 89 -9.39 -6.98 3.30
CA ASN A 89 -8.89 -7.08 1.93
C ASN A 89 -10.03 -6.86 0.93
N LEU A 90 -10.55 -5.62 0.93
CA LEU A 90 -11.48 -5.10 -0.04
C LEU A 90 -10.72 -4.24 -1.05
N GLU A 91 -11.17 -4.27 -2.30
CA GLU A 91 -10.59 -3.40 -3.32
C GLU A 91 -10.85 -1.93 -2.99
N ILE A 92 -9.83 -1.11 -3.16
CA ILE A 92 -9.94 0.33 -3.03
C ILE A 92 -10.64 0.88 -4.28
N ASP A 93 -11.59 1.77 -4.07
CA ASP A 93 -12.23 2.50 -5.16
C ASP A 93 -11.32 3.66 -5.58
N ASN A 94 -10.72 3.55 -6.77
CA ASN A 94 -9.88 4.59 -7.36
C ASN A 94 -10.70 5.63 -8.17
N GLY A 95 -12.02 5.64 -8.00
CA GLY A 95 -12.89 6.65 -8.60
C GLY A 95 -12.58 8.08 -8.10
N PRO A 96 -13.03 9.11 -8.83
CA PRO A 96 -12.86 10.49 -8.41
C PRO A 96 -13.49 10.71 -7.03
N ASN A 97 -12.78 11.42 -6.15
CA ASN A 97 -13.17 11.70 -4.75
C ASN A 97 -13.33 10.48 -3.83
N LYS A 98 -12.90 9.27 -4.23
CA LYS A 98 -12.99 8.07 -3.38
C LYS A 98 -11.75 7.84 -2.51
N LEU A 99 -10.61 8.41 -2.91
CA LEU A 99 -9.41 8.51 -2.10
C LEU A 99 -9.08 9.98 -1.88
N TYR A 100 -9.01 10.39 -0.62
CA TYR A 100 -8.71 11.77 -0.24
C TYR A 100 -7.55 11.79 0.74
N THR A 101 -6.56 12.64 0.45
CA THR A 101 -5.39 12.84 1.29
C THR A 101 -5.15 14.32 1.48
N TYR A 102 -4.95 14.73 2.72
CA TYR A 102 -4.69 16.11 3.07
C TYR A 102 -3.76 16.18 4.27
N PHE A 103 -2.75 17.03 4.19
CA PHE A 103 -1.82 17.27 5.28
C PHE A 103 -1.86 18.75 5.64
N ASP A 104 -2.26 19.05 6.87
CA ASP A 104 -2.19 20.39 7.42
C ASP A 104 -0.82 20.61 8.07
N GLU A 105 0.04 21.39 7.42
CA GLU A 105 1.40 21.67 7.91
C GLU A 105 1.44 22.50 9.19
N LYS A 106 0.38 23.26 9.50
CA LYS A 106 0.30 24.11 10.70
C LYS A 106 -0.18 23.30 11.89
N ARG A 107 -1.25 22.52 11.71
CA ARG A 107 -1.81 21.66 12.76
C ARG A 107 -1.06 20.33 12.90
N LYS A 108 -0.18 20.02 11.95
CA LYS A 108 0.52 18.74 11.83
C LYS A 108 -0.44 17.54 11.83
N LEU A 109 -1.60 17.74 11.20
CA LEU A 109 -2.66 16.75 11.13
C LEU A 109 -2.71 16.17 9.72
N PHE A 110 -2.56 14.85 9.62
CA PHE A 110 -2.71 14.12 8.39
C PHE A 110 -4.09 13.46 8.32
N ILE A 111 -4.86 13.84 7.31
CA ILE A 111 -6.18 13.31 7.03
C ILE A 111 -6.08 12.39 5.81
N PHE A 112 -6.48 11.13 6.00
CA PHE A 112 -6.52 10.13 4.94
C PHE A 112 -7.89 9.46 4.94
N GLN A 113 -8.62 9.55 3.83
CA GLN A 113 -9.90 8.90 3.65
C GLN A 113 -9.83 7.96 2.45
N VAL A 114 -10.33 6.75 2.67
CA VAL A 114 -10.40 5.71 1.63
C VAL A 114 -11.79 5.07 1.62
N HIS A 115 -12.34 4.90 0.41
CA HIS A 115 -13.55 4.12 0.18
C HIS A 115 -13.19 2.76 -0.41
N PHE A 116 -13.92 1.74 0.03
CA PHE A 116 -13.77 0.38 -0.47
C PHE A 116 -14.96 0.03 -1.38
N LYS A 117 -14.68 -0.78 -2.40
CA LYS A 117 -15.73 -1.35 -3.24
C LYS A 117 -16.58 -2.33 -2.43
N LEU A 118 -17.88 -2.34 -2.71
CA LEU A 118 -18.83 -3.21 -2.03
C LEU A 118 -18.63 -4.69 -2.42
N ASN A 119 -18.29 -4.94 -3.69
CA ASN A 119 -18.10 -6.27 -4.25
C ASN A 119 -16.63 -6.51 -4.55
N LYS A 120 -16.13 -7.70 -4.19
CA LYS A 120 -14.84 -8.19 -4.69
C LYS A 120 -15.01 -8.48 -6.18
N THR A 121 -14.45 -7.65 -7.04
CA THR A 121 -14.25 -8.03 -8.44
C THR A 121 -13.13 -9.06 -8.47
N VAL A 122 -13.46 -10.33 -8.69
CA VAL A 122 -12.44 -11.35 -8.95
C VAL A 122 -11.83 -11.00 -10.30
N LYS A 123 -10.69 -10.30 -10.29
CA LYS A 123 -9.93 -10.09 -11.52
C LYS A 123 -9.43 -11.48 -11.97
N PRO A 124 -9.80 -11.96 -13.16
CA PRO A 124 -9.15 -13.15 -13.70
C PRO A 124 -7.65 -12.85 -13.76
N LEU A 125 -6.83 -13.75 -13.21
CA LEU A 125 -5.39 -13.60 -13.35
C LEU A 125 -5.08 -13.54 -14.86
N PRO A 126 -4.26 -12.58 -15.33
CA PRO A 126 -3.74 -12.66 -16.68
C PRO A 126 -3.07 -14.03 -16.79
N GLY A 127 -3.52 -14.86 -17.73
CA GLY A 127 -2.94 -16.18 -17.93
C GLY A 127 -1.43 -16.01 -18.04
N LEU A 128 -0.68 -16.61 -17.10
CA LEU A 128 0.77 -16.63 -17.26
C LEU A 128 1.02 -17.25 -18.64
N PRO A 129 1.91 -16.68 -19.48
CA PRO A 129 2.35 -17.37 -20.67
C PRO A 129 2.80 -18.75 -20.20
N GLN A 130 2.12 -19.80 -20.67
CA GLN A 130 2.45 -21.16 -20.26
C GLN A 130 3.95 -21.34 -20.48
N ARG A 131 4.66 -21.89 -19.48
CA ARG A 131 6.04 -22.34 -19.70
C ARG A 131 6.03 -23.17 -20.97
N PRO A 132 6.86 -22.86 -22.00
CA PRO A 132 6.89 -23.67 -23.21
C PRO A 132 7.13 -25.12 -22.83
N THR A 133 6.11 -25.96 -22.90
CA THR A 133 6.18 -27.39 -22.57
C THR A 133 6.82 -28.20 -23.69
N LYS A 134 7.13 -27.57 -24.82
CA LYS A 134 7.76 -28.20 -25.98
C LYS A 134 9.05 -27.46 -26.30
N PHE A 135 10.14 -28.21 -26.27
CA PHE A 135 11.42 -27.77 -26.79
C PHE A 135 11.39 -28.04 -28.29
N ASP A 136 11.14 -27.02 -29.10
CA ASP A 136 11.21 -27.16 -30.55
C ASP A 136 12.68 -27.32 -30.95
N HIS A 137 13.06 -28.51 -31.42
CA HIS A 137 14.39 -28.76 -31.95
C HIS A 137 14.54 -27.98 -33.26
N VAL A 138 15.38 -26.94 -33.27
CA VAL A 138 15.75 -26.24 -34.50
C VAL A 138 16.87 -27.03 -35.17
N GLY A 139 16.50 -27.95 -36.06
CA GLY A 139 17.44 -28.70 -36.90
C GLY A 139 16.74 -29.79 -37.72
N PRO A 140 17.24 -30.12 -38.93
CA PRO A 140 16.67 -31.21 -39.73
C PRO A 140 16.84 -32.53 -38.96
N GLY A 141 15.72 -33.21 -38.72
CA GLY A 141 15.70 -34.51 -38.05
C GLY A 141 16.51 -35.56 -38.81
N PRO A 142 16.98 -36.61 -38.11
CA PRO A 142 17.79 -37.65 -38.73
C PRO A 142 16.97 -38.39 -39.79
N GLN A 143 17.50 -38.45 -41.01
CA GLN A 143 16.95 -39.27 -42.08
C GLN A 143 17.36 -40.73 -41.81
N LEU A 144 16.36 -41.62 -41.74
CA LEU A 144 16.54 -43.08 -41.69
C LEU A 144 17.00 -43.61 -43.06
#